data_AF-A0A975MXF7-F1
#
_entry.id   AF-A0A975MXF7-F1
#
_cell.length_a   1.000
_cell.length_b   1.000
_cell.length_c   1.000
_cell.angle_alpha   90.00
_cell.angle_beta   90.00
_cell.angle_gamma   90.00
#
_symmetry.space_group_name_H-M   'P 1'
#
loop_
_entity.id
_entity.type
_entity.pdbx_description
1 polymer ?
#
loop_
_entity_poly.entity_id
_entity_poly.type
_entity_poly.pdbx_seq_one_letter_code
_entity_poly.pdbx_strand_id
1 'polypeptide(L)'
;MTGFAVITPSYAPDAELFGELHESVLTHTDAVHHVLVPGADRALFARHAGPRCRVWTYGELLPRRYVPIPKPPLWVNLRRPWPPVRGWVLQQALKIAAAARFDADSVLLADSDVVLVRETTPEVFQIDGTPGLYRNEGAVHAGMRRHVRWHQVARRLLGVPGTAHPPLPDYVSPFNVWEPEVVRAMQARITEVTGRHWFDAFTAELHISEFILYGVFVDEVLGGTPRFSPSPTMFCHTYWDTAPLDEPGAREFALRRDPDSLALMISAKSGTPREARLAATRACGNTAGEQRGNN
;
A
#
# COMPACT_ATOMS: atom_id res chain seq x y z
N MET A 1 23.13 5.36 7.91
CA MET A 1 22.56 4.28 7.07
C MET A 1 21.10 4.56 6.97
N THR A 2 20.59 4.77 5.76
CA THR A 2 19.17 5.03 5.57
C THR A 2 18.38 3.73 5.74
N GLY A 3 17.34 3.72 6.57
CA GLY A 3 16.51 2.54 6.81
C GLY A 3 15.45 2.37 5.72
N PHE A 4 15.36 1.19 5.11
CA PHE A 4 14.28 0.83 4.17
C PHE A 4 13.45 -0.32 4.74
N ALA A 5 12.13 -0.12 4.79
CA ALA A 5 11.19 -1.13 5.27
C ALA A 5 10.11 -1.41 4.24
N VAL A 6 9.63 -2.66 4.20
CA VAL A 6 8.43 -3.04 3.43
C VAL A 6 7.30 -3.29 4.42
N ILE A 7 6.10 -2.79 4.15
CA ILE A 7 4.90 -3.04 4.98
C ILE A 7 3.81 -3.68 4.15
N THR A 8 3.32 -4.82 4.63
CA THR A 8 2.23 -5.56 4.00
C THR A 8 1.20 -5.98 5.04
N PRO A 9 -0.01 -5.39 5.03
CA PRO A 9 -1.15 -6.00 5.69
C PRO A 9 -1.51 -7.31 5.00
N SER A 10 -1.70 -8.36 5.79
CA SER A 10 -2.14 -9.66 5.29
C SER A 10 -3.07 -10.34 6.31
N TYR A 11 -3.59 -11.50 5.95
CA TYR A 11 -4.52 -12.32 6.74
C TYR A 11 -4.54 -13.73 6.14
N ALA A 12 -5.13 -14.71 6.83
CA ALA A 12 -4.97 -16.13 6.48
C ALA A 12 -5.26 -16.51 5.00
N PRO A 13 -6.33 -16.03 4.35
CA PRO A 13 -6.59 -16.23 2.92
C PRO A 13 -5.47 -15.77 1.97
N ASP A 14 -4.68 -14.77 2.37
CA ASP A 14 -3.61 -14.20 1.57
C ASP A 14 -2.23 -14.75 1.95
N ALA A 15 -2.15 -15.77 2.80
CA ALA A 15 -0.88 -16.25 3.34
C ALA A 15 0.07 -16.82 2.27
N GLU A 16 -0.47 -17.42 1.21
CA GLU A 16 0.34 -17.87 0.06
C GLU A 16 0.87 -16.68 -0.76
N LEU A 17 0.00 -15.70 -1.03
CA LEU A 17 0.36 -14.46 -1.74
C LEU A 17 1.46 -13.70 -0.99
N PHE A 18 1.30 -13.54 0.33
CA PHE A 18 2.33 -12.95 1.17
C PHE A 18 3.65 -13.73 1.12
N GLY A 19 3.59 -15.07 1.08
CA GLY A 19 4.78 -15.90 0.94
C GLY A 19 5.55 -15.55 -0.34
N GLU A 20 4.85 -15.45 -1.46
CA GLU A 20 5.44 -15.06 -2.76
C GLU A 20 6.03 -13.65 -2.74
N LEU A 21 5.29 -12.69 -2.19
CA LEU A 21 5.81 -11.34 -1.98
C LEU A 21 7.07 -11.36 -1.12
N HIS A 22 7.06 -12.08 0.00
CA HIS A 22 8.18 -12.09 0.93
C HIS A 22 9.44 -12.69 0.30
N GLU A 23 9.34 -13.80 -0.43
CA GLU A 23 10.47 -14.37 -1.15
C GLU A 23 11.05 -13.37 -2.17
N SER A 24 10.18 -12.65 -2.88
CA SER A 24 10.64 -11.60 -3.81
C SER A 24 11.30 -10.42 -3.09
N VAL A 25 10.82 -10.04 -1.91
CA VAL A 25 11.45 -9.00 -1.05
C VAL A 25 12.83 -9.46 -0.58
N LEU A 26 12.99 -10.73 -0.21
CA LEU A 26 14.31 -11.25 0.15
C LEU A 26 15.29 -11.22 -1.03
N THR A 27 14.77 -11.49 -2.24
CA THR A 27 15.56 -11.56 -3.48
C THR A 27 15.95 -10.19 -4.02
N HIS A 28 15.05 -9.21 -3.92
CA HIS A 28 15.15 -7.96 -4.69
C HIS A 28 15.37 -6.70 -3.85
N THR A 29 15.46 -6.82 -2.53
CA THR A 29 15.80 -5.68 -1.66
C THR A 29 16.54 -6.20 -0.45
N ASP A 30 17.18 -5.30 0.30
CA ASP A 30 17.77 -5.57 1.63
C ASP A 30 16.85 -5.14 2.78
N ALA A 31 15.67 -4.61 2.47
CA ALA A 31 14.71 -4.14 3.46
C ALA A 31 14.29 -5.22 4.47
N VAL A 32 13.89 -4.76 5.66
CA VAL A 32 13.14 -5.59 6.61
C VAL A 32 11.67 -5.58 6.19
N HIS A 33 11.07 -6.76 6.07
CA HIS A 33 9.66 -6.92 5.74
C HIS A 33 8.79 -6.95 7.00
N HIS A 34 7.79 -6.07 7.11
CA HIS A 34 6.87 -5.99 8.23
C HIS A 34 5.48 -6.44 7.78
N VAL A 35 5.09 -7.65 8.18
CA VAL A 35 3.74 -8.16 7.89
C VAL A 35 2.80 -7.86 9.04
N LEU A 36 1.63 -7.29 8.74
CA LEU A 36 0.63 -6.90 9.73
C LEU A 36 -0.56 -7.84 9.62
N VAL A 37 -0.85 -8.63 10.66
CA VAL A 37 -1.85 -9.71 10.61
C VAL A 37 -2.84 -9.68 11.77
N PRO A 38 -4.05 -10.25 11.62
CA PRO A 38 -4.91 -10.53 12.75
C PRO A 38 -4.19 -11.40 13.80
N GLY A 39 -4.51 -11.21 15.09
CA GLY A 39 -3.87 -11.99 16.16
C GLY A 39 -4.05 -13.51 16.01
N ALA A 40 -5.23 -13.94 15.51
CA ALA A 40 -5.53 -15.34 15.23
C ALA A 40 -4.62 -15.95 14.16
N ASP A 41 -4.10 -15.13 13.24
CA ASP A 41 -3.29 -15.57 12.11
C ASP A 41 -1.79 -15.55 12.43
N ARG A 42 -1.38 -15.07 13.61
CA ARG A 42 0.04 -14.94 13.98
C ARG A 42 0.84 -16.23 13.76
N ALA A 43 0.28 -17.37 14.15
CA ALA A 43 0.95 -18.66 14.02
C ALA A 43 1.21 -19.05 12.55
N LEU A 44 0.28 -18.73 11.65
CA LEU A 44 0.39 -19.01 10.23
C LEU A 44 1.55 -18.22 9.58
N PHE A 45 1.74 -16.97 10.01
CA PHE A 45 2.78 -16.09 9.48
C PHE A 45 4.12 -16.20 10.23
N ALA A 46 4.15 -16.81 11.42
CA ALA A 46 5.35 -16.94 12.24
C ALA A 46 6.52 -17.65 11.52
N ARG A 47 6.21 -18.55 10.56
CA ARG A 47 7.22 -19.23 9.74
C ARG A 47 8.10 -18.28 8.91
N HIS A 48 7.60 -17.08 8.61
CA HIS A 48 8.35 -16.07 7.87
C HIS A 48 9.21 -15.19 8.77
N ALA A 49 8.98 -15.18 10.09
CA ALA A 49 9.71 -14.32 11.00
C ALA A 49 11.21 -14.65 11.04
N GLY A 50 12.06 -13.62 11.02
CA GLY A 50 13.50 -13.78 11.02
C GLY A 50 14.24 -12.45 10.95
N PRO A 51 15.55 -12.44 10.66
CA PRO A 51 16.35 -11.20 10.60
C PRO A 51 15.79 -10.16 9.62
N ARG A 52 15.16 -10.62 8.54
CA ARG A 52 14.61 -9.78 7.46
C ARG A 52 13.07 -9.77 7.41
N CYS A 53 12.38 -10.30 8.43
CA CYS A 53 10.93 -10.23 8.51
C CYS A 53 10.41 -10.17 9.95
N ARG A 54 9.50 -9.23 10.21
CA ARG A 54 8.83 -9.04 11.49
C ARG A 54 7.32 -9.22 11.32
N VAL A 55 6.74 -10.10 12.14
CA VAL A 55 5.29 -10.34 12.19
C VAL A 55 4.68 -9.50 13.29
N TRP A 56 3.76 -8.62 12.93
CA TRP A 56 3.01 -7.76 13.84
C TRP A 56 1.56 -8.17 13.88
N THR A 57 1.00 -8.31 15.08
CA THR A 57 -0.45 -8.45 15.22
C THR A 57 -1.13 -7.09 15.25
N TYR A 58 -2.40 -7.04 14.82
CA TYR A 58 -3.18 -5.80 14.90
C TYR A 58 -3.23 -5.25 16.33
N GLY A 59 -3.31 -6.11 17.35
CA GLY A 59 -3.33 -5.68 18.76
C GLY A 59 -2.07 -4.93 19.21
N GLU A 60 -0.93 -5.13 18.55
CA GLU A 60 0.33 -4.44 18.86
C GLU A 60 0.40 -3.03 18.25
N LEU A 61 -0.42 -2.77 17.23
CA LEU A 61 -0.46 -1.51 16.47
C LEU A 61 -1.67 -0.66 16.80
N LEU A 62 -2.77 -1.28 17.19
CA LEU A 62 -4.02 -0.61 17.50
C LEU A 62 -3.98 0.06 18.89
N PRO A 63 -4.59 1.23 19.05
CA PRO A 63 -4.86 1.76 20.38
C PRO A 63 -5.75 0.78 21.17
N ARG A 64 -5.47 0.58 22.46
CA ARG A 64 -6.16 -0.40 23.36
C ARG A 64 -7.71 -0.31 23.36
N ARG A 65 -8.26 0.84 22.96
CA ARG A 65 -9.72 1.05 22.84
C ARG A 65 -10.35 0.36 21.64
N TYR A 66 -9.57 -0.19 20.71
CA TYR A 66 -10.05 -0.95 19.56
C TYR A 66 -10.08 -2.43 19.87
N VAL A 67 -11.29 -2.97 20.00
CA VAL A 67 -11.50 -4.38 20.35
C VAL A 67 -12.05 -5.12 19.12
N PRO A 68 -11.50 -6.29 18.76
CA PRO A 68 -12.03 -7.10 17.66
C PRO A 68 -13.39 -7.70 18.02
N ILE A 69 -14.29 -7.73 17.05
CA ILE A 69 -15.49 -8.58 17.03
C ILE A 69 -15.11 -9.84 16.24
N PRO A 70 -15.24 -11.05 16.81
CA PRO A 70 -14.76 -12.28 16.17
C PRO A 70 -15.42 -12.56 14.81
N LYS A 71 -16.74 -12.35 14.69
CA LYS A 71 -17.50 -12.53 13.45
C LYS A 71 -18.71 -11.59 13.44
N PRO A 72 -18.90 -10.72 12.41
CA PRO A 72 -18.01 -10.47 11.25
C PRO A 72 -16.69 -9.77 11.63
N PRO A 73 -15.66 -9.73 10.75
CA PRO A 73 -14.36 -9.11 11.01
C PRO A 73 -14.49 -7.58 11.12
N LEU A 74 -14.90 -7.14 12.30
CA LEU A 74 -15.15 -5.75 12.67
C LEU A 74 -14.36 -5.40 13.93
N TRP A 75 -14.11 -4.12 14.13
CA TRP A 75 -13.49 -3.60 15.33
C TRP A 75 -14.36 -2.51 15.93
N VAL A 76 -14.47 -2.49 17.25
CA VAL A 76 -15.22 -1.48 17.98
C VAL A 76 -14.25 -0.57 18.67
N ASN A 77 -14.36 0.74 18.43
CA ASN A 77 -13.75 1.73 19.30
C ASN A 77 -14.65 1.89 20.53
N LEU A 78 -14.18 1.48 21.71
CA LEU A 78 -14.96 1.54 22.96
C LEU A 78 -15.41 2.96 23.35
N ARG A 79 -14.75 4.01 22.84
CA ARG A 79 -15.17 5.41 23.05
C ARG A 79 -16.24 5.86 22.06
N ARG A 80 -16.36 5.17 20.92
CA ARG A 80 -17.32 5.46 19.85
C ARG A 80 -17.69 4.15 19.14
N PRO A 81 -18.61 3.36 19.72
CA PRO A 81 -18.84 2.00 19.23
C PRO A 81 -19.58 1.93 17.88
N TRP A 82 -20.21 3.03 17.45
CA TRP A 82 -20.96 3.09 16.19
C TRP A 82 -20.49 4.18 15.22
N PRO A 83 -20.35 3.88 13.91
CA PRO A 83 -20.36 2.53 13.33
C PRO A 83 -19.08 1.75 13.70
N PRO A 84 -19.12 0.41 13.73
CA PRO A 84 -17.93 -0.41 13.87
C PRO A 84 -17.00 -0.24 12.65
N VAL A 85 -15.70 -0.46 12.87
CA VAL A 85 -14.66 -0.35 11.85
C VAL A 85 -14.57 -1.65 11.06
N ARG A 86 -14.70 -1.55 9.73
CA ARG A 86 -14.57 -2.68 8.81
C ARG A 86 -13.11 -3.05 8.62
N GLY A 87 -12.81 -4.35 8.47
CA GLY A 87 -11.44 -4.85 8.28
C GLY A 87 -10.65 -4.11 7.20
N TRP A 88 -11.26 -3.80 6.05
CA TRP A 88 -10.59 -3.06 4.97
C TRP A 88 -10.25 -1.61 5.33
N VAL A 89 -11.01 -0.93 6.19
CA VAL A 89 -10.67 0.41 6.71
C VAL A 89 -9.55 0.28 7.76
N LEU A 90 -9.61 -0.76 8.58
CA LEU A 90 -8.60 -1.03 9.58
C LEU A 90 -7.24 -1.31 8.96
N GLN A 91 -7.17 -2.12 7.90
CA GLN A 91 -5.93 -2.42 7.18
C GLN A 91 -5.24 -1.16 6.66
N GLN A 92 -6.00 -0.23 6.10
CA GLN A 92 -5.49 1.08 5.68
C GLN A 92 -4.94 1.90 6.85
N ALA A 93 -5.67 1.95 7.97
CA ALA A 93 -5.21 2.64 9.16
C ALA A 93 -3.94 1.97 9.75
N LEU A 94 -3.82 0.65 9.64
CA LEU A 94 -2.65 -0.10 10.07
C LEU A 94 -1.42 0.20 9.21
N LYS A 95 -1.57 0.35 7.88
CA LYS A 95 -0.47 0.83 7.00
C LYS A 95 0.06 2.18 7.49
N ILE A 96 -0.84 3.14 7.71
CA ILE A 96 -0.51 4.48 8.21
C ILE A 96 0.17 4.41 9.60
N ALA A 97 -0.39 3.62 10.52
CA ALA A 97 0.15 3.50 11.87
C ALA A 97 1.54 2.86 11.88
N ALA A 98 1.74 1.81 11.09
CA ALA A 98 3.01 1.11 10.98
C ALA A 98 4.07 1.97 10.29
N ALA A 99 3.72 2.64 9.18
CA ALA A 99 4.64 3.53 8.45
C ALA A 99 5.15 4.69 9.33
N ALA A 100 4.31 5.25 10.20
CA ALA A 100 4.74 6.30 11.14
C ALA A 100 5.63 5.79 12.29
N ARG A 101 5.53 4.50 12.63
CA ARG A 101 6.15 3.89 13.82
C ARG A 101 7.56 3.38 13.56
N PHE A 102 7.84 2.89 12.36
CA PHE A 102 9.12 2.25 12.09
C PHE A 102 10.23 3.28 11.88
N ASP A 103 11.40 2.97 12.45
CA ASP A 103 12.62 3.77 12.33
C ASP A 103 13.27 3.46 10.98
N ALA A 104 12.70 4.04 9.94
CA ALA A 104 13.11 3.94 8.55
C ALA A 104 13.00 5.32 7.92
N ASP A 105 13.82 5.60 6.91
CA ASP A 105 13.71 6.84 6.13
C ASP A 105 12.67 6.70 5.02
N SER A 106 12.50 5.48 4.52
CA SER A 106 11.52 5.16 3.48
C SER A 106 10.82 3.86 3.77
N VAL A 107 9.53 3.82 3.47
CA VAL A 107 8.67 2.67 3.68
C VAL A 107 7.95 2.35 2.37
N LEU A 108 8.23 1.19 1.81
CA LEU A 108 7.47 0.63 0.70
C LEU A 108 6.21 -0.04 1.22
N LEU A 109 5.06 0.51 0.88
CA LEU A 109 3.78 -0.17 1.03
C LEU A 109 3.58 -1.13 -0.15
N ALA A 110 3.38 -2.41 0.16
CA ALA A 110 3.09 -3.44 -0.82
C ALA A 110 1.87 -4.25 -0.37
N ASP A 111 0.86 -4.35 -1.22
CA ASP A 111 -0.25 -5.29 -1.01
C ASP A 111 0.23 -6.74 -1.16
N SER A 112 -0.44 -7.70 -0.51
CA SER A 112 -0.05 -9.11 -0.45
C SER A 112 0.05 -9.79 -1.82
N ASP A 113 -0.67 -9.29 -2.83
CA ASP A 113 -0.71 -9.80 -4.19
C ASP A 113 0.30 -9.15 -5.15
N VAL A 114 1.24 -8.39 -4.61
CA VAL A 114 2.41 -7.85 -5.29
C VAL A 114 3.57 -8.85 -5.27
N VAL A 115 4.38 -8.88 -6.32
CA VAL A 115 5.66 -9.61 -6.38
C VAL A 115 6.72 -8.72 -7.02
N LEU A 116 7.86 -8.55 -6.36
CA LEU A 116 9.01 -7.82 -6.91
C LEU A 116 9.68 -8.67 -7.99
N VAL A 117 10.13 -8.03 -9.07
CA VAL A 117 10.79 -8.68 -10.21
C VAL A 117 12.11 -8.02 -10.61
N ARG A 118 12.49 -6.93 -9.95
CA ARG A 118 13.77 -6.23 -10.10
C ARG A 118 14.25 -5.67 -8.77
N GLU A 119 15.55 -5.41 -8.68
CA GLU A 119 16.15 -4.74 -7.54
C GLU A 119 15.38 -3.45 -7.18
N THR A 120 15.05 -3.32 -5.90
CA THR A 120 14.17 -2.28 -5.36
C THR A 120 14.84 -1.67 -4.14
N THR A 121 15.29 -0.43 -4.29
CA THR A 121 15.87 0.38 -3.22
C THR A 121 15.05 1.67 -3.05
N PRO A 122 15.22 2.49 -2.00
CA PRO A 122 14.53 3.78 -1.92
C PRO A 122 14.81 4.72 -3.10
N GLU A 123 16.04 4.68 -3.62
CA GLU A 123 16.53 5.62 -4.63
C GLU A 123 15.82 5.47 -5.98
N VAL A 124 15.34 4.27 -6.33
CA VAL A 124 14.60 4.04 -7.59
C VAL A 124 13.24 4.77 -7.62
N PHE A 125 12.72 5.15 -6.45
CA PHE A 125 11.47 5.92 -6.34
C PHE A 125 11.72 7.42 -6.31
N GLN A 126 12.98 7.87 -6.37
CA GLN A 126 13.29 9.29 -6.45
C GLN A 126 13.16 9.80 -7.89
N ILE A 127 12.67 11.03 -8.01
CA ILE A 127 12.49 11.75 -9.27
C ILE A 127 13.13 13.12 -9.10
N ASP A 128 14.14 13.38 -9.93
CA ASP A 128 14.98 14.58 -9.86
C ASP A 128 15.58 14.82 -8.46
N GLY A 129 15.98 13.74 -7.77
CA GLY A 129 16.59 13.79 -6.43
C GLY A 129 15.62 14.02 -5.28
N THR A 130 14.31 14.01 -5.54
CA THR A 130 13.26 14.10 -4.52
C THR A 130 12.42 12.83 -4.50
N PRO A 131 11.82 12.42 -3.37
CA PRO A 131 10.88 11.31 -3.36
C PRO A 131 9.74 11.49 -4.38
N GLY A 132 9.50 10.47 -5.20
CA GLY A 132 8.39 10.46 -6.14
C GLY A 132 7.05 10.27 -5.43
N LEU A 133 6.04 11.03 -5.85
CA LEU A 133 4.65 10.78 -5.49
C LEU A 133 3.93 10.18 -6.70
N TYR A 134 3.43 8.95 -6.57
CA TYR A 134 2.53 8.40 -7.59
C TYR A 134 1.29 9.30 -7.71
N ARG A 135 1.11 9.88 -8.89
CA ARG A 135 0.03 10.81 -9.23
C ARG A 135 -0.34 10.63 -10.70
N ASN A 136 -1.53 10.07 -10.93
CA ASN A 136 -2.12 9.99 -12.26
C ASN A 136 -3.07 11.17 -12.46
N GLU A 137 -2.59 12.21 -13.15
CA GLU A 137 -3.31 13.48 -13.29
C GLU A 137 -4.64 13.30 -14.03
N GLY A 138 -5.72 13.82 -13.44
CA GLY A 138 -7.06 13.82 -14.03
C GLY A 138 -7.72 12.43 -14.19
N ALA A 139 -7.14 11.36 -13.64
CA ALA A 139 -7.64 10.01 -13.79
C ALA A 139 -8.97 9.76 -13.05
N VAL A 140 -9.24 10.48 -11.96
CA VAL A 140 -10.49 10.35 -11.20
C VAL A 140 -11.59 11.21 -11.84
N HIS A 141 -12.42 10.57 -12.65
CA HIS A 141 -13.58 11.19 -13.30
C HIS A 141 -14.89 11.04 -12.48
N ALA A 142 -15.94 11.76 -12.86
CA ALA A 142 -17.22 11.79 -12.11
C ALA A 142 -17.93 10.43 -11.98
N GLY A 143 -17.63 9.47 -12.86
CA GLY A 143 -18.14 8.10 -12.79
C GLY A 143 -17.52 7.28 -11.64
N MET A 144 -16.32 7.64 -11.19
CA MET A 144 -15.60 6.98 -10.11
C MET A 144 -16.07 7.47 -8.73
N ARG A 145 -17.37 7.36 -8.46
CA ARG A 145 -18.04 7.93 -7.26
C ARG A 145 -17.32 7.62 -5.94
N ARG A 146 -16.69 6.44 -5.83
CA ARG A 146 -15.91 6.04 -4.65
C ARG A 146 -14.63 6.86 -4.49
N HIS A 147 -13.86 7.06 -5.56
CA HIS A 147 -12.63 7.86 -5.54
C HIS A 147 -12.93 9.33 -5.29
N VAL A 148 -13.99 9.87 -5.91
CA VAL A 148 -14.47 11.24 -5.63
C VAL A 148 -14.81 11.39 -4.14
N ARG A 149 -15.51 10.41 -3.55
CA ARG A 149 -15.81 10.43 -2.11
C ARG A 149 -14.54 10.33 -1.25
N TRP A 150 -13.55 9.55 -1.66
CA TRP A 150 -12.26 9.47 -0.95
C TRP A 150 -11.54 10.82 -0.91
N HIS A 151 -11.52 11.56 -2.02
CA HIS A 151 -10.97 12.92 -2.05
C HIS A 151 -11.71 13.90 -1.14
N GLN A 152 -13.05 13.84 -1.12
CA GLN A 152 -13.85 14.68 -0.24
C GLN A 152 -13.57 14.40 1.24
N VAL A 153 -13.47 13.11 1.59
CA VAL A 153 -13.13 12.69 2.96
C VAL A 153 -11.71 13.10 3.32
N ALA A 154 -10.74 12.89 2.44
CA ALA A 154 -9.34 13.30 2.64
C ALA A 154 -9.22 14.80 2.92
N ARG A 155 -9.78 15.65 2.04
CA ARG A 155 -9.77 17.11 2.22
C ARG A 155 -10.43 17.55 3.51
N ARG A 156 -11.57 16.96 3.87
CA ARG A 156 -12.25 17.24 5.14
C ARG A 156 -11.37 16.90 6.36
N LEU A 157 -10.75 15.72 6.37
CA LEU A 157 -9.87 15.29 7.46
C LEU A 157 -8.60 16.15 7.57
N LEU A 158 -8.13 16.69 6.44
CA LEU A 158 -6.93 17.52 6.35
C LEU A 158 -7.20 19.03 6.45
N GLY A 159 -8.48 19.43 6.55
CA GLY A 159 -8.89 20.83 6.65
C GLY A 159 -8.58 21.63 5.39
N VAL A 160 -8.54 20.97 4.23
CA VAL A 160 -8.36 21.63 2.93
C VAL A 160 -9.68 22.28 2.53
N PRO A 161 -9.72 23.60 2.26
CA PRO A 161 -10.95 24.30 1.93
C PRO A 161 -11.50 23.89 0.56
N GLY A 162 -12.81 23.98 0.40
CA GLY A 162 -13.50 23.70 -0.86
C GLY A 162 -13.88 22.24 -1.07
N THR A 163 -14.66 22.00 -2.13
CA THR A 163 -15.06 20.66 -2.54
C THR A 163 -14.23 20.24 -3.75
N ALA A 164 -13.71 19.01 -3.72
CA ALA A 164 -13.02 18.44 -4.86
C ALA A 164 -14.02 18.14 -5.98
N HIS A 165 -13.79 18.71 -7.15
CA HIS A 165 -14.59 18.43 -8.34
C HIS A 165 -13.73 17.69 -9.36
N PRO A 166 -14.21 16.56 -9.92
CA PRO A 166 -13.56 15.88 -11.03
C PRO A 166 -13.33 16.81 -12.24
N PRO A 167 -12.26 16.58 -13.03
CA PRO A 167 -11.28 15.51 -12.88
C PRO A 167 -10.30 15.77 -11.71
N LEU A 168 -9.95 14.71 -10.97
CA LEU A 168 -9.02 14.76 -9.84
C LEU A 168 -7.83 13.81 -10.10
N PRO A 169 -6.66 14.05 -9.50
CA PRO A 169 -5.53 13.12 -9.57
C PRO A 169 -5.86 11.81 -8.84
N ASP A 170 -5.44 10.67 -9.38
CA ASP A 170 -5.44 9.40 -8.63
C ASP A 170 -4.07 9.17 -7.98
N TYR A 171 -4.10 8.68 -6.75
CA TYR A 171 -2.91 8.35 -5.95
C TYR A 171 -2.86 6.87 -5.57
N VAL A 172 -3.87 6.07 -5.95
CA VAL A 172 -3.96 4.66 -5.59
C VAL A 172 -2.92 3.84 -6.37
N SER A 173 -1.99 3.23 -5.63
CA SER A 173 -1.02 2.26 -6.15
C SER A 173 -0.84 1.13 -5.14
N PRO A 174 -0.76 -0.15 -5.56
CA PRO A 174 -0.49 -1.27 -4.66
C PRO A 174 0.99 -1.32 -4.22
N PHE A 175 1.82 -0.46 -4.79
CA PHE A 175 3.27 -0.43 -4.65
C PHE A 175 3.73 1.04 -4.58
N ASN A 176 3.92 1.56 -3.37
CA ASN A 176 4.17 2.99 -3.18
C ASN A 176 5.12 3.25 -2.01
N VAL A 177 6.02 4.22 -2.13
CA VAL A 177 6.97 4.58 -1.08
C VAL A 177 6.50 5.82 -0.35
N TRP A 178 6.43 5.72 0.97
CA TRP A 178 6.12 6.83 1.86
C TRP A 178 7.31 7.15 2.77
N GLU A 179 7.37 8.41 3.21
CA GLU A 179 8.31 8.84 4.23
C GLU A 179 7.65 8.84 5.61
N PRO A 180 8.18 8.11 6.60
CA PRO A 180 7.60 8.07 7.95
C PRO A 180 7.39 9.44 8.60
N GLU A 181 8.26 10.41 8.32
CA GLU A 181 8.09 11.78 8.79
C GLU A 181 6.83 12.45 8.22
N VAL A 182 6.59 12.32 6.92
CA VAL A 182 5.39 12.85 6.26
C VAL A 182 4.13 12.16 6.76
N VAL A 183 4.18 10.84 7.00
CA VAL A 183 3.06 10.12 7.61
C VAL A 183 2.77 10.65 9.02
N ARG A 184 3.79 10.91 9.85
CA ARG A 184 3.61 11.51 11.18
C ARG A 184 3.03 12.92 11.10
N ALA A 185 3.49 13.75 10.16
CA ALA A 185 2.94 15.08 9.92
C ALA A 185 1.48 15.02 9.49
N MET A 186 1.10 14.07 8.62
CA MET A 186 -0.28 13.82 8.22
C MET A 186 -1.17 13.44 9.41
N GLN A 187 -0.69 12.53 10.27
CA GLN A 187 -1.40 12.15 11.49
C GLN A 187 -1.61 13.34 12.43
N ALA A 188 -0.58 14.18 12.61
CA ALA A 188 -0.66 15.40 13.41
C ALA A 188 -1.69 16.37 12.83
N ARG A 189 -1.68 16.58 11.51
CA ARG A 189 -2.63 17.46 10.80
C ARG A 189 -4.07 17.02 10.99
N ILE A 190 -4.36 15.73 10.83
CA ILE A 190 -5.71 15.20 11.07
C ILE A 190 -6.14 15.45 12.51
N THR A 191 -5.22 15.29 13.46
CA THR A 191 -5.50 15.50 14.88
C THR A 191 -5.82 16.97 15.17
N GLU A 192 -5.03 17.88 14.61
CA GLU A 192 -5.23 19.33 14.71
C GLU A 192 -6.60 19.75 14.14
N VAL A 193 -6.91 19.35 12.91
CA VAL A 193 -8.13 19.75 12.20
C VAL A 193 -9.38 19.20 12.87
N THR A 194 -9.34 17.95 13.31
CA THR A 194 -10.54 17.25 13.81
C THR A 194 -10.71 17.37 15.32
N GLY A 195 -9.70 17.82 16.05
CA GLY A 195 -9.67 17.80 17.52
C GLY A 195 -9.70 16.38 18.12
N ARG A 196 -9.48 15.34 17.31
CA ARG A 196 -9.58 13.93 17.69
C ARG A 196 -8.29 13.22 17.34
N HIS A 197 -7.92 12.18 18.08
CA HIS A 197 -6.79 11.32 17.70
C HIS A 197 -6.95 10.85 16.24
N TRP A 198 -5.95 11.02 15.39
CA TRP A 198 -6.02 10.74 13.95
C TRP A 198 -6.66 9.39 13.61
N PHE A 199 -6.29 8.33 14.33
CA PHE A 199 -6.81 6.98 14.11
C PHE A 199 -8.34 6.92 14.31
N ASP A 200 -8.87 7.66 15.29
CA ASP A 200 -10.31 7.73 15.57
C ASP A 200 -11.06 8.56 14.53
N ALA A 201 -10.43 9.60 13.99
CA ALA A 201 -10.98 10.41 12.92
C ALA A 201 -11.01 9.63 11.60
N PHE A 202 -9.90 8.99 11.23
CA PHE A 202 -9.76 8.16 10.03
C PHE A 202 -10.75 6.99 10.04
N THR A 203 -10.75 6.19 11.12
CA THR A 203 -11.58 4.97 11.18
C THR A 203 -13.07 5.24 11.42
N ALA A 204 -13.46 6.48 11.71
CA ALA A 204 -14.86 6.89 11.73
C ALA A 204 -15.47 6.97 10.31
N GLU A 205 -14.63 7.02 9.28
CA GLU A 205 -15.05 7.18 7.89
C GLU A 205 -15.36 5.84 7.23
N LEU A 206 -16.58 5.71 6.73
CA LEU A 206 -16.98 4.50 6.01
C LEU A 206 -16.34 4.42 4.62
N HIS A 207 -15.94 5.53 4.00
CA HIS A 207 -15.36 5.54 2.66
C HIS A 207 -14.11 6.40 2.67
N ILE A 208 -12.97 5.74 2.84
CA ILE A 208 -11.65 6.38 2.87
C ILE A 208 -10.64 5.54 2.10
N SER A 209 -9.58 6.20 1.63
CA SER A 209 -8.38 5.59 1.04
C SER A 209 -7.16 6.23 1.72
N GLU A 210 -6.25 5.40 2.20
CA GLU A 210 -4.94 5.81 2.72
C GLU A 210 -4.09 6.49 1.66
N PHE A 211 -4.14 6.00 0.42
CA PHE A 211 -3.37 6.54 -0.70
C PHE A 211 -3.88 7.91 -1.13
N ILE A 212 -5.21 8.07 -1.29
CA ILE A 212 -5.80 9.38 -1.59
C ILE A 212 -5.55 10.37 -0.44
N LEU A 213 -5.62 9.92 0.81
CA LEU A 213 -5.33 10.78 1.96
C LEU A 213 -3.87 11.26 1.98
N TYR A 214 -2.91 10.36 1.77
CA TYR A 214 -1.50 10.70 1.70
C TYR A 214 -1.19 11.63 0.52
N GLY A 215 -1.69 11.30 -0.67
CA GLY A 215 -1.51 12.11 -1.87
C GLY A 215 -2.06 13.52 -1.73
N VAL A 216 -3.30 13.67 -1.22
CA VAL A 216 -3.89 14.99 -0.93
C VAL A 216 -3.09 15.75 0.13
N PHE A 217 -2.56 15.07 1.16
CA PHE A 217 -1.73 15.74 2.17
C PHE A 217 -0.44 16.29 1.56
N VAL A 218 0.26 15.48 0.76
CA VAL A 218 1.48 15.91 0.08
C VAL A 218 1.20 17.05 -0.90
N ASP A 219 0.19 16.91 -1.76
CA ASP A 219 -0.06 17.87 -2.83
C ASP A 219 -0.71 19.17 -2.36
N GLU A 220 -1.68 19.11 -1.44
CA GLU A 220 -2.53 20.27 -1.12
C GLU A 220 -2.21 20.88 0.25
N VAL A 221 -1.55 20.15 1.14
CA VAL A 221 -1.16 20.67 2.46
C VAL A 221 0.33 21.00 2.52
N LEU A 222 1.18 20.16 1.94
CA LEU A 222 2.63 20.40 1.88
C LEU A 222 3.09 21.15 0.62
N GLY A 223 2.25 21.25 -0.42
CA GLY A 223 2.57 21.67 -1.80
C GLY A 223 3.13 23.09 -2.06
N GLY A 224 3.67 23.76 -1.03
CA GLY A 224 4.43 25.01 -1.17
C GLY A 224 5.94 24.83 -1.26
N THR A 225 6.47 23.60 -1.24
CA THR A 225 7.91 23.32 -1.26
C THR A 225 8.18 22.10 -2.14
N PRO A 226 9.19 22.09 -3.04
CA PRO A 226 9.45 20.98 -3.97
C PRO A 226 10.07 19.77 -3.26
N ARG A 227 9.40 19.26 -2.22
CA ARG A 227 9.83 18.06 -1.49
C ARG A 227 9.46 16.78 -2.25
N PHE A 228 8.47 16.84 -3.14
CA PHE A 228 8.00 15.68 -3.90
C PHE A 228 7.81 16.02 -5.37
N SER A 229 8.20 15.09 -6.23
CA SER A 229 8.00 15.16 -7.67
C SER A 229 6.85 14.22 -8.08
N PRO A 230 5.78 14.72 -8.71
CA PRO A 230 4.67 13.88 -9.15
C PRO A 230 5.07 12.99 -10.31
N SER A 231 4.56 11.75 -10.35
CA SER A 231 4.79 10.83 -11.46
C SER A 231 3.63 9.88 -11.72
N PRO A 232 3.25 9.67 -13.00
CA PRO A 232 2.25 8.67 -13.35
C PRO A 232 2.82 7.24 -13.35
N THR A 233 4.13 7.07 -13.12
CA THR A 233 4.78 5.76 -13.14
C THR A 233 4.45 5.00 -11.86
N MET A 234 3.68 3.92 -11.99
CA MET A 234 3.27 3.09 -10.86
C MET A 234 4.38 2.15 -10.37
N PHE A 235 5.48 2.00 -11.12
CA PHE A 235 6.58 1.03 -10.93
C PHE A 235 6.15 -0.43 -10.73
N CYS A 236 4.86 -0.71 -10.89
CA CYS A 236 4.23 -1.99 -10.71
C CYS A 236 3.29 -2.22 -11.88
N HIS A 237 3.48 -3.31 -12.63
CA HIS A 237 2.58 -3.70 -13.70
C HIS A 237 1.38 -4.43 -13.09
N THR A 238 0.17 -3.89 -13.24
CA THR A 238 -1.01 -4.33 -12.49
C THR A 238 -2.08 -4.97 -13.36
N TYR A 239 -2.67 -6.06 -12.87
CA TYR A 239 -3.89 -6.68 -13.38
C TYR A 239 -5.00 -6.53 -12.34
N TRP A 240 -5.90 -5.56 -12.55
CA TRP A 240 -6.98 -5.22 -11.61
C TRP A 240 -8.28 -6.01 -11.82
N ASP A 241 -8.38 -6.73 -12.93
CA ASP A 241 -9.60 -7.44 -13.31
C ASP A 241 -9.94 -8.57 -12.32
N THR A 242 -11.21 -8.95 -12.33
CA THR A 242 -11.75 -10.01 -11.47
C THR A 242 -11.82 -11.37 -12.15
N ALA A 243 -11.51 -11.43 -13.45
CA ALA A 243 -11.42 -12.68 -14.18
C ALA A 243 -10.07 -13.37 -13.88
N PRO A 244 -10.04 -14.68 -13.62
CA PRO A 244 -8.79 -15.38 -13.43
C PRO A 244 -8.01 -15.47 -14.74
N LEU A 245 -6.69 -15.31 -14.65
CA LEU A 245 -5.77 -15.64 -15.74
C LEU A 245 -5.39 -17.12 -15.66
N ASP A 246 -5.24 -17.77 -16.81
CA ASP A 246 -4.52 -19.03 -16.93
C ASP A 246 -3.00 -18.78 -17.06
N GLU A 247 -2.18 -19.84 -17.11
CA GLU A 247 -0.73 -19.65 -17.20
C GLU A 247 -0.30 -18.88 -18.46
N PRO A 248 -0.78 -19.19 -19.68
CA PRO A 248 -0.43 -18.41 -20.86
C PRO A 248 -0.80 -16.93 -20.74
N GLY A 249 -2.01 -16.61 -20.27
CA GLY A 249 -2.46 -15.24 -20.08
C GLY A 249 -1.65 -14.49 -19.02
N ALA A 250 -1.27 -15.15 -17.93
CA ALA A 250 -0.42 -14.56 -16.90
C ALA A 250 1.00 -14.28 -17.40
N ARG A 251 1.56 -15.16 -18.25
CA ARG A 251 2.86 -14.93 -18.90
C ARG A 251 2.79 -13.76 -19.88
N GLU A 252 1.76 -13.70 -20.71
CA GLU A 252 1.58 -12.60 -21.65
C GLU A 252 1.44 -11.26 -20.92
N PHE A 253 0.66 -11.22 -19.85
CA PHE A 253 0.57 -10.08 -18.95
C PHE A 253 1.95 -9.63 -18.47
N ALA A 254 2.76 -10.54 -17.92
CA ALA A 254 4.09 -10.22 -17.41
C ALA A 254 5.08 -9.73 -18.49
N LEU A 255 4.94 -10.21 -19.73
CA LEU A 255 5.79 -9.80 -20.85
C LEU A 255 5.44 -8.41 -21.41
N ARG A 256 4.21 -7.93 -21.19
CA ARG A 256 3.78 -6.58 -21.58
C ARG A 256 4.15 -5.49 -20.57
N ARG A 257 4.83 -5.86 -19.48
CA ARG A 257 5.28 -4.88 -18.48
C ARG A 257 6.21 -3.85 -19.12
N ASP A 258 6.14 -2.62 -18.61
CA ASP A 258 7.15 -1.62 -18.93
C ASP A 258 8.53 -2.13 -18.46
N PRO A 259 9.62 -1.95 -19.24
CA PRO A 259 10.96 -2.36 -18.84
C PRO A 259 11.32 -1.93 -17.43
N ASP A 260 10.90 -0.73 -17.00
CA ASP A 260 11.19 -0.14 -15.70
C ASP A 260 10.24 -0.57 -14.57
N SER A 261 9.34 -1.52 -14.85
CA SER A 261 8.50 -2.13 -13.82
C SER A 261 9.35 -2.90 -12.82
N LEU A 262 9.26 -2.51 -11.55
CA LEU A 262 9.95 -3.13 -10.42
C LEU A 262 9.16 -4.30 -9.84
N ALA A 263 7.84 -4.26 -10.01
CA ALA A 263 6.93 -5.27 -9.47
C ALA A 263 5.83 -5.65 -10.48
N LEU A 264 5.20 -6.79 -10.21
CA LEU A 264 3.93 -7.20 -10.80
C LEU A 264 2.87 -7.25 -9.70
N MET A 265 1.62 -7.03 -10.07
CA MET A 265 0.48 -7.29 -9.20
C MET A 265 -0.63 -7.91 -10.02
N ILE A 266 -1.07 -9.10 -9.60
CA ILE A 266 -2.29 -9.71 -10.12
C ILE A 266 -3.28 -9.71 -8.96
N SER A 267 -4.36 -8.94 -9.07
CA SER A 267 -5.32 -8.74 -7.99
C SER A 267 -5.73 -10.05 -7.32
N ALA A 268 -5.68 -10.14 -5.99
CA ALA A 268 -6.15 -11.30 -5.23
C ALA A 268 -7.63 -11.63 -5.54
N LYS A 269 -8.40 -10.63 -6.00
CA LYS A 269 -9.81 -10.77 -6.37
C LYS A 269 -10.04 -11.41 -7.74
N SER A 270 -9.00 -11.58 -8.54
CA SER A 270 -9.13 -12.27 -9.83
C SER A 270 -9.36 -13.77 -9.68
N GLY A 271 -8.99 -14.34 -8.52
CA GLY A 271 -8.95 -15.79 -8.36
C GLY A 271 -7.93 -16.48 -9.26
N THR A 272 -6.96 -15.74 -9.84
CA THR A 272 -5.87 -16.30 -10.65
C THR A 272 -5.12 -17.34 -9.82
N PRO A 273 -5.05 -18.61 -10.29
CA PRO A 273 -4.37 -19.68 -9.57
C PRO A 273 -2.89 -19.38 -9.36
N ARG A 274 -2.34 -19.98 -8.30
CA ARG A 274 -0.93 -19.84 -7.91
C ARG A 274 0.03 -20.18 -9.06
N GLU A 275 -0.22 -21.25 -9.79
CA GLU A 275 0.64 -21.70 -10.90
C GLU A 275 0.77 -20.63 -12.00
N ALA A 276 -0.34 -19.98 -12.35
CA ALA A 276 -0.36 -18.88 -13.31
C ALA A 276 0.40 -17.64 -12.79
N ARG A 277 0.26 -17.29 -11.51
CA ARG A 277 1.04 -16.20 -10.88
C ARG A 277 2.53 -16.47 -10.94
N LEU A 278 2.96 -17.69 -10.60
CA LEU A 278 4.36 -18.07 -10.70
C LEU A 278 4.86 -18.07 -12.16
N ALA A 279 4.02 -18.43 -13.13
CA ALA A 279 4.36 -18.36 -14.54
C ALA A 279 4.65 -16.92 -14.99
N ALA A 280 3.86 -15.95 -14.52
CA ALA A 280 4.10 -14.51 -14.72
C ALA A 280 5.46 -14.08 -14.16
N THR A 281 5.76 -14.39 -12.89
CA THR A 281 7.04 -14.03 -12.25
C THR A 281 8.23 -14.67 -12.98
N ARG A 282 8.15 -15.94 -13.37
CA ARG A 282 9.20 -16.63 -14.13
C ARG A 282 9.45 -15.98 -15.50
N ALA A 283 8.40 -15.51 -16.18
CA ALA A 283 8.54 -14.83 -17.46
C ALA A 283 9.37 -13.53 -17.34
N CYS A 284 9.36 -12.88 -16.17
CA CYS A 284 10.19 -11.70 -15.92
C CYS A 284 11.68 -12.01 -15.80
N GLY A 285 12.05 -13.12 -15.15
CA GLY A 285 13.45 -13.51 -14.96
C GLY A 285 14.14 -13.90 -16.28
N ASN A 286 13.41 -14.50 -17.21
CA ASN A 286 13.97 -14.96 -18.48
C ASN A 286 14.34 -13.79 -19.42
N THR A 287 13.60 -12.67 -19.40
CA THR A 287 13.91 -11.52 -20.26
C THR A 287 15.13 -10.71 -19.78
N ALA A 288 15.45 -10.74 -18.48
CA ALA A 288 16.64 -10.08 -17.94
C ALA A 288 17.96 -10.78 -18.35
N GLY A 289 17.91 -12.07 -18.67
CA GLY A 289 19.05 -12.85 -19.18
C GLY A 289 19.37 -12.55 -20.65
N GLU A 290 18.35 -12.33 -21.48
CA GLU A 290 18.53 -12.04 -22.92
C GLU A 290 19.07 -10.61 -23.16
N GLN A 291 18.75 -9.64 -22.30
CA GLN A 291 19.28 -8.28 -22.42
C GLN A 291 20.76 -8.14 -21.99
N ARG A 292 21.30 -9.07 -21.20
CA ARG A 292 22.73 -9.08 -20.81
C ARG A 292 23.64 -9.75 -21.86
N GLY A 293 23.08 -10.38 -22.89
CA GLY A 293 23.83 -11.06 -23.95
C GLY A 293 24.11 -10.23 -25.19
N ASN A 294 23.70 -8.95 -25.20
CA ASN A 294 23.73 -8.10 -26.39
C ASN A 294 24.35 -6.71 -26.14
N ASN A 295 25.38 -6.65 -25.29
CA ASN A 295 26.24 -5.47 -25.12
C ASN A 295 27.71 -5.89 -25.13
#